data_AF-A0A0F9LKI2-F1
#
_entry.id   AF-A0A0F9LKI2-F1
#
_cell.length_a   1.000
_cell.length_b   1.000
_cell.length_c   1.000
_cell.angle_alpha   90.00
_cell.angle_beta   90.00
_cell.angle_gamma   90.00
#
_symmetry.space_group_name_H-M   'P 1'
#
loop_
_entity.id
_entity.type
_entity.pdbx_description
1 polymer ?
#
loop_
_entity_poly.entity_id
_entity_poly.type
_entity_poly.pdbx_seq_one_letter_code
_entity_poly.pdbx_strand_id
1 'polypeptide(L)'
;MRKNVKGNINIAKYDGVVFFNFNGANNTDRKCYWIHPKQGQLEKYGPKKINLLTDLLKIKGSHLMYYRDNDNTYNKGIIYLKRKSKSTGKIILGSIEYQGTGSDFKTKYISENKDHDVFNYSNDNRASQLLDNKFHSIQEWLGATYHLDYPLHPDLITRHFKNPRSSDIILSNDGSVVFNINHGKQYSKSIYNHDLGLNSCMNVPLIIGGSLEIPHKEILYCKTTDIVPTLLHLMGQKPHNSVIGKNLI
;
A
#
# COMPACT_ATOMS: atom_id res chain seq x y z
N MET A 1 18.98 2.75 -7.31
CA MET A 1 20.09 3.03 -6.36
C MET A 1 19.74 4.32 -5.61
N ARG A 2 19.86 4.38 -4.27
CA ARG A 2 19.44 5.56 -3.47
C ARG A 2 20.40 6.73 -3.73
N LYS A 3 19.89 7.93 -4.04
CA LYS A 3 20.72 9.11 -4.36
C LYS A 3 21.49 9.66 -3.16
N ASN A 4 20.96 9.55 -1.94
CA ASN A 4 21.63 9.97 -0.72
C ASN A 4 22.08 8.75 0.09
N VAL A 5 23.32 8.31 -0.10
CA VAL A 5 23.88 7.13 0.58
C VAL A 5 24.36 7.41 2.01
N LYS A 6 24.62 8.68 2.37
CA LYS A 6 25.17 9.08 3.68
C LYS A 6 24.13 9.72 4.62
N GLY A 7 22.94 10.02 4.12
CA GLY A 7 21.86 10.62 4.91
C GLY A 7 21.21 9.62 5.87
N ASN A 8 20.61 10.12 6.94
CA ASN A 8 19.84 9.32 7.89
C ASN A 8 18.39 9.09 7.42
N ILE A 9 17.88 9.99 6.58
CA ILE A 9 16.50 9.96 6.06
C ILE A 9 16.53 10.18 4.55
N ASN A 10 15.73 9.42 3.82
CA ASN A 10 15.54 9.60 2.40
C ASN A 10 14.05 9.59 2.09
N ILE A 11 13.59 10.75 1.62
CA ILE A 11 12.25 10.99 1.11
C ILE A 11 12.44 11.28 -0.38
N ALA A 12 11.99 10.36 -1.22
CA ALA A 12 12.04 10.58 -2.66
C ALA A 12 11.04 11.66 -3.07
N LYS A 13 9.79 11.54 -2.60
CA LYS A 13 8.68 12.42 -2.96
C LYS A 13 7.62 12.41 -1.86
N TYR A 14 6.97 13.56 -1.62
CA TYR A 14 5.74 13.64 -0.83
C TYR A 14 4.70 14.48 -1.59
N ASP A 15 3.69 13.78 -2.07
CA ASP A 15 2.53 14.28 -2.78
C ASP A 15 1.27 14.00 -1.95
N GLY A 16 0.53 12.94 -2.31
CA GLY A 16 -0.55 12.34 -1.53
C GLY A 16 -0.07 11.25 -0.57
N VAL A 17 0.94 10.50 -1.00
CA VAL A 17 1.59 9.44 -0.23
C VAL A 17 3.09 9.72 -0.19
N VAL A 18 3.72 9.37 0.92
CA VAL A 18 5.17 9.43 1.09
C VAL A 18 5.72 8.12 1.61
N PHE A 19 6.83 7.73 0.99
CA PHE A 19 7.60 6.53 1.31
C PHE A 19 8.85 6.96 2.07
N PHE A 20 8.79 6.89 3.40
CA PHE A 20 9.94 7.22 4.23
C PHE A 20 10.91 6.05 4.28
N ASN A 21 12.17 6.35 4.01
CA ASN A 21 13.27 5.46 4.27
C ASN A 21 14.12 6.09 5.38
N PHE A 22 14.47 5.30 6.38
CA PHE A 22 15.30 5.67 7.52
C PHE A 22 16.50 4.73 7.55
N ASN A 23 17.66 5.27 7.89
CA ASN A 23 18.83 4.44 8.11
C ASN A 23 18.81 3.92 9.56
N GLY A 24 18.78 2.61 9.73
CA GLY A 24 18.87 1.98 11.04
C GLY A 24 20.27 2.13 11.66
N ALA A 25 20.33 2.16 12.99
CA ALA A 25 21.61 2.12 13.69
C ALA A 25 22.09 0.66 13.71
N ASN A 26 22.92 0.28 12.73
CA ASN A 26 23.84 -0.85 12.76
C ASN A 26 24.59 -0.97 11.42
N ASN A 27 25.71 -0.28 11.27
CA ASN A 27 26.95 -0.87 10.74
C ASN A 27 28.00 0.22 10.63
N THR A 28 28.94 0.18 11.55
CA THR A 28 30.22 0.89 11.49
C THR A 28 31.11 0.41 10.34
N ASP A 29 30.68 -0.55 9.50
CA ASP A 29 31.59 -1.27 8.61
C ASP A 29 31.11 -1.65 7.20
N ARG A 30 30.03 -1.07 6.66
CA ARG A 30 29.63 -1.38 5.26
C ARG A 30 29.33 -0.16 4.41
N LYS A 31 30.19 0.03 3.41
CA LYS A 31 30.21 1.17 2.46
C LYS A 31 28.93 1.40 1.63
N CYS A 32 27.88 0.56 1.63
CA CYS A 32 26.84 0.68 0.59
C CYS A 32 25.39 0.27 0.91
N TYR A 33 24.98 -0.10 2.13
CA TYR A 33 23.60 -0.59 2.34
C TYR A 33 22.88 0.12 3.48
N TRP A 34 21.78 0.81 3.14
CA TRP A 34 20.80 1.24 4.13
C TRP A 34 20.13 0.00 4.71
N ILE A 35 20.14 -0.11 6.03
CA ILE A 35 19.47 -1.19 6.75
C ILE A 35 18.15 -0.64 7.30
N HIS A 36 17.07 -1.40 7.11
CA HIS A 36 15.78 -1.08 7.70
C HIS A 36 15.91 -1.00 9.23
N PRO A 37 15.50 0.11 9.87
CA PRO A 37 15.52 0.21 11.32
C PRO A 37 14.52 -0.77 11.94
N LYS A 38 14.85 -1.25 13.13
CA LYS A 38 13.86 -1.92 13.99
C LYS A 38 12.84 -0.92 14.51
N GLN A 39 11.65 -1.37 14.87
CA GLN A 39 10.59 -0.52 15.43
C GLN A 39 11.05 0.29 16.64
N GLY A 40 11.76 -0.31 17.59
CA GLY A 40 12.30 0.41 18.74
C GLY A 40 13.28 1.54 18.38
N GLN A 41 13.91 1.47 17.19
CA GLN A 41 14.73 2.57 16.64
C GLN A 41 13.85 3.67 16.02
N LEU A 42 12.73 3.32 15.40
CA LEU A 42 11.75 4.29 14.88
C LEU A 42 11.03 5.05 16.00
N GLU A 43 10.81 4.41 17.15
CA GLU A 43 10.20 5.02 18.34
C GLU A 43 11.13 6.01 19.06
N LYS A 44 12.44 5.87 18.87
CA LYS A 44 13.48 6.68 19.52
C LYS A 44 14.48 7.17 18.48
N TYR A 45 13.97 7.73 17.40
CA TYR A 45 14.78 8.02 16.22
C TYR A 45 15.64 9.27 16.39
N GLY A 46 16.92 9.13 16.03
CA GLY A 46 17.91 10.21 16.01
C GLY A 46 18.29 10.74 17.41
N PRO A 47 19.15 11.78 17.47
CA PRO A 47 19.67 12.31 18.74
C PRO A 47 18.59 12.92 19.62
N LYS A 48 17.50 13.42 19.01
CA LYS A 48 16.34 13.97 19.71
C LYS A 48 15.35 12.90 20.20
N LYS A 49 15.58 11.62 19.88
CA LYS A 49 14.72 10.48 20.27
C LYS A 49 13.24 10.69 19.91
N ILE A 50 12.99 11.14 18.68
CA ILE A 50 11.64 11.42 18.17
C ILE A 50 10.91 10.11 17.90
N ASN A 51 9.64 10.00 18.26
CA ASN A 51 8.84 8.81 17.98
C ASN A 51 8.18 8.94 16.62
N LEU A 52 8.84 8.42 15.58
CA LEU A 52 8.36 8.54 14.19
C LEU A 52 7.00 7.86 13.98
N LEU A 53 6.70 6.79 14.72
CA LEU A 53 5.44 6.05 14.64
C LEU A 53 4.25 6.83 15.21
N THR A 54 4.50 8.00 15.81
CA THR A 54 3.47 8.91 16.37
C THR A 54 3.59 10.30 15.78
N ASP A 55 4.80 10.85 15.70
CA ASP A 55 5.05 12.24 15.31
C ASP A 55 4.79 12.50 13.83
N LEU A 56 4.96 11.52 12.95
CA LEU A 56 4.64 11.69 11.53
C LEU A 56 3.13 11.90 11.28
N LEU A 57 2.23 11.38 12.13
CA LEU A 57 0.78 11.65 12.06
C LEU A 57 0.39 13.06 12.53
N LYS A 58 1.34 13.85 13.03
CA LYS A 58 1.14 15.27 13.33
C LYS A 58 1.28 16.15 12.09
N ILE A 59 1.86 15.63 11.01
CA ILE A 59 1.93 16.33 9.73
C ILE A 59 0.50 16.63 9.24
N LYS A 60 0.26 17.87 8.82
CA LYS A 60 -1.05 18.32 8.37
C LYS A 60 -1.58 17.44 7.23
N GLY A 61 -2.85 17.06 7.28
CA GLY A 61 -3.49 16.20 6.27
C GLY A 61 -3.11 14.71 6.35
N SER A 62 -2.07 14.34 7.10
CA SER A 62 -1.69 12.92 7.24
C SER A 62 -2.71 12.18 8.09
N HIS A 63 -3.23 11.07 7.57
CA HIS A 63 -4.30 10.32 8.24
C HIS A 63 -4.05 8.81 8.29
N LEU A 64 -3.22 8.24 7.42
CA LEU A 64 -2.90 6.81 7.41
C LEU A 64 -1.40 6.58 7.48
N MET A 65 -1.00 5.58 8.26
CA MET A 65 0.39 5.15 8.38
C MET A 65 0.48 3.63 8.34
N TYR A 66 1.47 3.12 7.61
CA TYR A 66 1.76 1.70 7.50
C TYR A 66 3.25 1.46 7.78
N TYR A 67 3.58 0.40 8.53
CA TYR A 67 4.96 -0.01 8.78
C TYR A 67 5.05 -1.50 9.10
N ARG A 68 6.20 -2.10 8.80
CA ARG A 68 6.42 -3.54 8.96
C ARG A 68 6.77 -3.94 10.39
N ASP A 69 6.47 -5.19 10.74
CA ASP A 69 7.07 -5.85 11.90
C ASP A 69 8.57 -6.17 11.67
N ASN A 70 9.31 -6.32 12.77
CA ASN A 70 10.74 -6.62 12.76
C ASN A 70 11.03 -8.01 12.20
N ASP A 71 10.12 -8.96 12.39
CA ASP A 71 10.31 -10.37 12.05
C ASP A 71 9.73 -10.74 10.67
N ASN A 72 9.36 -9.72 9.88
CA ASN A 72 8.83 -9.92 8.53
C ASN A 72 9.85 -10.56 7.61
N THR A 73 9.46 -11.67 7.01
CA THR A 73 10.21 -12.40 5.98
C THR A 73 9.60 -12.16 4.60
N TYR A 74 10.24 -12.69 3.56
CA TYR A 74 9.65 -12.70 2.22
C TYR A 74 8.32 -13.49 2.15
N ASN A 75 8.18 -14.54 2.95
CA ASN A 75 7.05 -15.47 2.86
C ASN A 75 5.91 -15.17 3.84
N LYS A 76 6.19 -14.49 4.95
CA LYS A 76 5.20 -14.18 5.98
C LYS A 76 5.60 -12.95 6.80
N GLY A 77 4.62 -12.28 7.38
CA GLY A 77 4.85 -11.14 8.26
C GLY A 77 3.58 -10.39 8.63
N ILE A 78 3.76 -9.32 9.39
CA ILE A 78 2.72 -8.42 9.89
C ILE A 78 3.04 -7.00 9.43
N ILE A 79 2.03 -6.30 8.91
CA ILE A 79 2.08 -4.86 8.65
C ILE A 79 1.15 -4.18 9.64
N TYR A 80 1.67 -3.26 10.43
CA TYR A 80 0.89 -2.45 11.34
C TYR A 80 0.28 -1.27 10.60
N LEU A 81 -0.94 -0.95 11.00
CA LEU A 81 -1.75 0.11 10.43
C LEU A 81 -2.14 1.11 11.52
N LYS A 82 -2.08 2.39 11.19
CA LYS A 82 -2.67 3.45 12.02
C LYS A 82 -3.51 4.36 11.15
N ARG A 83 -4.70 4.71 11.63
CA ARG A 83 -5.52 5.79 11.08
C ARG A 83 -5.81 6.85 12.13
N LYS A 84 -5.56 8.11 11.79
CA LYS A 84 -6.05 9.25 12.57
C LYS A 84 -7.48 9.59 12.14
N SER A 85 -8.44 9.44 13.05
CA SER A 85 -9.83 9.85 12.84
C SER A 85 -9.91 11.36 12.61
N LYS A 86 -10.57 11.79 11.53
CA LYS A 86 -10.72 13.22 11.22
C LYS A 86 -11.62 13.93 12.22
N SER A 87 -12.68 13.26 12.69
CA SER A 87 -13.67 13.86 13.60
C SER A 87 -13.17 13.95 15.04
N THR A 88 -12.41 12.95 15.51
CA THR A 88 -12.03 12.85 16.92
C THR A 88 -10.54 13.05 17.17
N GLY A 89 -9.70 12.99 16.13
CA GLY A 89 -8.24 12.96 16.25
C GLY A 89 -7.68 11.66 16.85
N LYS A 90 -8.54 10.73 17.31
CA LYS A 90 -8.13 9.45 17.90
C LYS A 90 -7.43 8.57 16.87
N ILE A 91 -6.46 7.79 17.33
CA ILE A 91 -5.77 6.81 16.51
C ILE A 91 -6.53 5.49 16.57
N ILE A 92 -6.92 5.00 15.40
CA ILE A 92 -7.48 3.67 15.16
C ILE A 92 -6.33 2.78 14.69
N LEU A 93 -6.24 1.60 15.28
CA LEU A 93 -5.17 0.65 15.04
C LEU A 93 -5.69 -0.61 14.35
N GLY A 94 -4.82 -1.25 13.59
CA GLY A 94 -5.08 -2.54 12.97
C GLY A 94 -3.79 -3.13 12.43
N SER A 95 -3.90 -4.31 11.86
CA SER A 95 -2.77 -4.97 11.21
C SER A 95 -3.22 -5.82 10.03
N ILE A 96 -2.26 -6.16 9.17
CA ILE A 96 -2.43 -7.15 8.11
C ILE A 96 -1.36 -8.21 8.29
N GLU A 97 -1.80 -9.45 8.52
CA GLU A 97 -0.94 -10.62 8.41
C GLU A 97 -0.88 -11.05 6.93
N TYR A 98 0.29 -11.43 6.44
CA TYR A 98 0.44 -12.01 5.11
C TYR A 98 1.20 -13.33 5.16
N GLN A 99 0.89 -14.21 4.21
CA GLN A 99 1.63 -15.44 3.97
C GLN A 99 1.65 -15.83 2.49
N GLY A 100 2.62 -16.65 2.11
CA GLY A 100 2.75 -17.21 0.76
C GLY A 100 3.51 -16.32 -0.23
N THR A 101 3.55 -16.76 -1.48
CA THR A 101 4.22 -16.10 -2.61
C THR A 101 3.41 -16.35 -3.89
N GLY A 102 3.66 -15.56 -4.94
CA GLY A 102 3.01 -15.78 -6.24
C GLY A 102 1.48 -15.84 -6.13
N SER A 103 0.90 -16.93 -6.65
CA SER A 103 -0.53 -17.25 -6.61
C SER A 103 -1.06 -17.60 -5.23
N ASP A 104 -0.20 -18.14 -4.34
CA ASP A 104 -0.59 -18.59 -3.00
C ASP A 104 -0.52 -17.47 -1.97
N PHE A 105 -0.16 -16.25 -2.41
CA PHE A 105 -0.11 -15.08 -1.55
C PHE A 105 -1.51 -14.71 -1.05
N LYS A 106 -1.66 -14.67 0.27
CA LYS A 106 -2.91 -14.32 0.95
C LYS A 106 -2.64 -13.38 2.10
N THR A 107 -3.65 -12.60 2.45
CA THR A 107 -3.60 -11.62 3.53
C THR A 107 -4.82 -11.72 4.42
N LYS A 108 -4.62 -11.44 5.69
CA LYS A 108 -5.64 -11.47 6.74
C LYS A 108 -5.65 -10.11 7.42
N TYR A 109 -6.80 -9.45 7.42
CA TYR A 109 -6.98 -8.16 8.05
C TYR A 109 -7.45 -8.32 9.50
N ILE A 110 -6.82 -7.59 10.41
CA ILE A 110 -7.12 -7.63 11.85
C ILE A 110 -7.37 -6.20 12.32
N SER A 111 -8.59 -5.93 12.78
CA SER A 111 -8.93 -4.67 13.44
C SER A 111 -8.83 -4.82 14.95
N GLU A 112 -8.26 -3.83 15.64
CA GLU A 112 -8.30 -3.79 17.11
C GLU A 112 -9.68 -3.35 17.63
N ASN A 113 -10.48 -2.69 16.79
CA ASN A 113 -11.83 -2.25 17.12
C ASN A 113 -12.82 -2.77 16.07
N LYS A 114 -13.83 -3.51 16.53
CA LYS A 114 -14.83 -4.15 15.66
C LYS A 114 -15.77 -3.14 14.98
N ASP A 115 -16.03 -2.00 15.61
CA ASP A 115 -16.96 -1.00 15.10
C ASP A 115 -16.28 0.02 14.18
N HIS A 116 -14.96 0.19 14.35
CA HIS A 116 -14.17 1.18 13.62
C HIS A 116 -12.81 0.61 13.22
N ASP A 117 -12.68 0.13 11.98
CA ASP A 117 -11.43 -0.33 11.42
C ASP A 117 -10.70 0.78 10.62
N VAL A 118 -9.44 0.54 10.26
CA VAL A 118 -8.57 1.51 9.54
C VAL A 118 -9.12 1.87 8.16
N PHE A 119 -9.78 0.95 7.45
CA PHE A 119 -10.25 1.16 6.08
C PHE A 119 -11.77 1.32 5.96
N ASN A 120 -12.50 1.30 7.08
CA ASN A 120 -13.98 1.31 7.16
C ASN A 120 -14.65 0.10 6.48
N TYR A 121 -13.97 -1.04 6.41
CA TYR A 121 -14.55 -2.28 5.90
C TYR A 121 -15.66 -2.83 6.81
N SER A 122 -15.64 -2.52 8.12
CA SER A 122 -16.66 -2.96 9.08
C SER A 122 -18.06 -2.41 8.76
N ASN A 123 -18.14 -1.28 8.06
CA ASN A 123 -19.39 -0.59 7.75
C ASN A 123 -19.99 -1.00 6.39
N ASP A 124 -19.33 -1.91 5.66
CA ASP A 124 -19.77 -2.37 4.35
C ASP A 124 -20.22 -3.84 4.39
N ASN A 125 -21.34 -4.16 3.76
CA ASN A 125 -21.93 -5.50 3.84
C ASN A 125 -21.13 -6.59 3.10
N ARG A 126 -20.27 -6.22 2.13
CA ARG A 126 -19.42 -7.16 1.39
C ARG A 126 -18.05 -7.27 2.04
N ALA A 127 -17.40 -6.14 2.31
CA ALA A 127 -16.07 -6.12 2.89
C ALA A 127 -16.03 -6.65 4.34
N SER A 128 -17.07 -6.40 5.14
CA SER A 128 -17.15 -6.92 6.51
C SER A 128 -17.12 -8.45 6.59
N GLN A 129 -17.56 -9.14 5.54
CA GLN A 129 -17.53 -10.61 5.48
C GLN A 129 -16.10 -11.17 5.44
N LEU A 130 -15.13 -10.37 4.97
CA LEU A 130 -13.71 -10.75 4.96
C LEU A 130 -13.00 -10.41 6.28
N LEU A 131 -13.71 -9.79 7.24
CA LEU A 131 -13.20 -9.52 8.60
C LEU A 131 -13.44 -10.72 9.53
N ASP A 132 -13.30 -11.92 9.00
CA ASP A 132 -13.59 -13.21 9.65
C ASP A 132 -12.36 -13.88 10.29
N ASN A 133 -11.27 -13.12 10.43
CA ASN A 133 -9.99 -13.59 10.97
C ASN A 133 -9.32 -14.70 10.11
N LYS A 134 -9.66 -14.80 8.82
CA LYS A 134 -9.04 -15.74 7.86
C LYS A 134 -8.18 -15.05 6.81
N PHE A 135 -7.38 -15.85 6.11
CA PHE A 135 -6.56 -15.42 4.99
C PHE A 135 -7.34 -15.43 3.69
N HIS A 136 -7.35 -14.28 3.01
CA HIS A 136 -8.05 -14.04 1.76
C HIS A 136 -7.07 -13.74 0.63
N SER A 137 -7.42 -14.16 -0.57
CA SER A 137 -6.70 -13.89 -1.80
C SER A 137 -6.93 -12.45 -2.29
N ILE A 138 -6.09 -12.02 -3.23
CA ILE A 138 -6.29 -10.73 -3.93
C ILE A 138 -7.65 -10.64 -4.64
N GLN A 139 -8.21 -11.76 -5.11
CA GLN A 139 -9.49 -11.74 -5.84
C GLN A 139 -10.67 -11.56 -4.89
N GLU A 140 -10.62 -12.21 -3.72
CA GLU A 140 -11.61 -12.01 -2.65
C GLU A 140 -11.60 -10.56 -2.18
N TRP A 141 -10.41 -10.00 -1.90
CA TRP A 141 -10.29 -8.58 -1.54
C TRP A 141 -10.81 -7.65 -2.63
N LEU A 142 -10.47 -7.88 -3.91
CA LEU A 142 -10.92 -7.00 -4.99
C LEU A 142 -12.46 -7.04 -5.11
N GLY A 143 -13.03 -8.23 -5.13
CA GLY A 143 -14.48 -8.39 -5.27
C GLY A 143 -15.27 -7.78 -4.11
N ALA A 144 -14.70 -7.76 -2.92
CA ALA A 144 -15.35 -7.18 -1.74
C ALA A 144 -15.09 -5.67 -1.53
N THR A 145 -14.05 -5.10 -2.15
CA THR A 145 -13.60 -3.72 -1.81
C THR A 145 -13.52 -2.76 -3.00
N TYR A 146 -13.76 -3.19 -4.25
CA TYR A 146 -13.60 -2.34 -5.44
C TYR A 146 -14.45 -1.05 -5.40
N HIS A 147 -15.57 -1.06 -4.67
CA HIS A 147 -16.49 0.08 -4.54
C HIS A 147 -16.17 1.00 -3.35
N LEU A 148 -15.20 0.64 -2.50
CA LEU A 148 -14.82 1.39 -1.29
C LEU A 148 -13.62 2.30 -1.55
N ASP A 149 -13.41 3.27 -0.66
CA ASP A 149 -12.30 4.23 -0.76
C ASP A 149 -10.92 3.58 -0.77
N TYR A 150 -10.73 2.46 -0.07
CA TYR A 150 -9.44 1.77 0.00
C TYR A 150 -9.55 0.40 -0.68
N PRO A 151 -9.69 0.31 -2.00
CA PRO A 151 -9.81 -0.96 -2.67
C PRO A 151 -8.49 -1.73 -2.53
N LEU A 152 -8.57 -3.05 -2.33
CA LEU A 152 -7.42 -3.97 -2.34
C LEU A 152 -6.28 -3.68 -1.34
N HIS A 153 -6.47 -2.77 -0.39
CA HIS A 153 -5.39 -2.30 0.49
C HIS A 153 -4.68 -3.40 1.28
N PRO A 154 -5.38 -4.41 1.85
CA PRO A 154 -4.74 -5.53 2.52
C PRO A 154 -3.67 -6.22 1.67
N ASP A 155 -3.93 -6.42 0.37
CA ASP A 155 -2.99 -7.04 -0.56
C ASP A 155 -1.92 -6.06 -1.05
N LEU A 156 -2.27 -4.84 -1.45
CA LEU A 156 -1.33 -3.90 -2.05
C LEU A 156 -0.24 -3.44 -1.07
N ILE A 157 -0.63 -3.13 0.17
CA ILE A 157 0.30 -2.66 1.21
C ILE A 157 1.33 -3.76 1.52
N THR A 158 0.88 -4.99 1.69
CA THR A 158 1.75 -6.11 2.04
C THR A 158 2.71 -6.46 0.89
N ARG A 159 2.26 -6.41 -0.36
CA ARG A 159 3.14 -6.57 -1.54
C ARG A 159 4.22 -5.49 -1.61
N HIS A 160 3.93 -4.24 -1.23
CA HIS A 160 4.95 -3.20 -1.13
C HIS A 160 6.02 -3.55 -0.10
N PHE A 161 5.63 -3.89 1.14
CA PHE A 161 6.59 -4.19 2.22
C PHE A 161 7.35 -5.51 2.05
N LYS A 162 6.82 -6.42 1.24
CA LYS A 162 7.54 -7.64 0.82
C LYS A 162 8.69 -7.34 -0.15
N ASN A 163 8.64 -6.22 -0.86
CA ASN A 163 9.71 -5.80 -1.77
C ASN A 163 10.98 -5.47 -0.96
N PRO A 164 12.17 -6.01 -1.29
CA PRO A 164 13.41 -5.67 -0.59
C PRO A 164 13.82 -4.19 -0.76
N ARG A 165 13.17 -3.45 -1.66
CA ARG A 165 13.34 -2.00 -1.86
C ARG A 165 12.20 -1.19 -1.24
N SER A 166 11.37 -1.80 -0.39
CA SER A 166 10.26 -1.12 0.27
C SER A 166 10.75 0.05 1.13
N SER A 167 9.82 0.92 1.46
CA SER A 167 10.00 1.91 2.53
C SER A 167 9.95 1.26 3.91
N ASP A 168 10.32 2.05 4.92
CA ASP A 168 10.17 1.69 6.33
C ASP A 168 8.80 2.11 6.87
N ILE A 169 8.35 3.30 6.47
CA ILE A 169 7.04 3.85 6.80
C ILE A 169 6.42 4.38 5.51
N ILE A 170 5.15 4.04 5.29
CA ILE A 170 4.30 4.75 4.32
C ILE A 170 3.39 5.67 5.13
N LEU A 171 3.29 6.92 4.72
CA LEU A 171 2.33 7.87 5.27
C LEU A 171 1.45 8.37 4.13
N SER A 172 0.13 8.31 4.28
CA SER A 172 -0.83 8.83 3.31
C SER A 172 -1.58 10.00 3.92
N ASN A 173 -1.87 10.98 3.09
CA ASN A 173 -2.91 11.97 3.32
C ASN A 173 -4.19 11.58 2.58
N ASP A 174 -5.25 12.35 2.83
CA ASP A 174 -6.60 12.15 2.32
C ASP A 174 -6.92 13.06 1.11
N GLY A 175 -5.90 13.64 0.49
CA GLY A 175 -6.05 14.64 -0.58
C GLY A 175 -6.40 16.05 -0.11
N SER A 176 -6.62 16.30 1.19
CA SER A 176 -6.91 17.66 1.71
C SER A 176 -5.70 18.59 1.67
N VAL A 177 -4.49 18.05 1.54
CA VAL A 177 -3.24 18.78 1.44
C VAL A 177 -2.36 18.12 0.38
N VAL A 178 -1.79 18.91 -0.52
CA VAL A 178 -0.82 18.46 -1.51
C VAL A 178 0.53 19.11 -1.21
N PHE A 179 1.55 18.31 -0.93
CA PHE A 179 2.87 18.82 -0.55
C PHE A 179 3.76 19.13 -1.76
N ASN A 180 3.70 18.36 -2.85
CA ASN A 180 4.55 18.49 -4.05
C ASN A 180 6.05 18.67 -3.72
N ILE A 181 6.55 17.90 -2.77
CA ILE A 181 7.95 17.97 -2.33
C ILE A 181 8.74 16.83 -2.99
N ASN A 182 9.84 17.16 -3.65
CA ASN A 182 10.81 16.20 -4.16
C ASN A 182 12.20 16.58 -3.63
N HIS A 183 12.87 15.63 -2.95
CA HIS A 183 14.16 15.86 -2.31
C HIS A 183 14.23 17.13 -1.43
N GLY A 184 13.16 17.43 -0.70
CA GLY A 184 13.07 18.59 0.20
C GLY A 184 12.81 19.93 -0.50
N LYS A 185 12.58 19.95 -1.82
CA LYS A 185 12.23 21.15 -2.58
C LYS A 185 10.84 21.02 -3.17
N GLN A 186 10.10 22.12 -3.20
CA GLN A 186 8.85 22.17 -3.96
C GLN A 186 9.17 22.01 -5.46
N TYR A 187 8.57 21.02 -6.11
CA TYR A 187 8.79 20.80 -7.56
C TYR A 187 7.59 21.25 -8.40
N SER A 188 6.42 21.46 -7.79
CA SER A 188 5.21 21.93 -8.48
C SER A 188 4.33 22.77 -7.57
N LYS A 189 3.60 23.72 -8.17
CA LYS A 189 2.52 24.50 -7.53
C LYS A 189 1.12 23.93 -7.79
N SER A 190 1.02 22.82 -8.55
CA SER A 190 -0.25 22.19 -8.86
C SER A 190 -1.00 21.81 -7.58
N ILE A 191 -2.26 22.20 -7.47
CA ILE A 191 -3.14 21.74 -6.38
C ILE A 191 -3.73 20.36 -6.67
N TYR A 192 -3.55 19.86 -7.90
CA TYR A 192 -3.99 18.53 -8.33
C TYR A 192 -2.83 17.55 -8.23
N ASN A 193 -3.12 16.37 -7.69
CA ASN A 193 -2.19 15.27 -7.61
C ASN A 193 -2.92 13.92 -7.75
N HIS A 194 -2.14 12.88 -8.02
CA HIS A 194 -2.57 11.49 -8.02
C HIS A 194 -1.79 10.73 -6.92
N ASP A 195 -1.70 9.40 -7.00
CA ASP A 195 -0.98 8.55 -6.05
C ASP A 195 -1.55 8.53 -4.62
N LEU A 196 -2.83 8.86 -4.44
CA LEU A 196 -3.54 8.54 -3.20
C LEU A 196 -3.97 7.07 -3.23
N GLY A 197 -3.97 6.42 -2.07
CA GLY A 197 -4.59 5.10 -1.90
C GLY A 197 -6.13 5.13 -1.96
N LEU A 198 -6.72 6.21 -2.48
CA LEU A 198 -8.17 6.37 -2.57
C LEU A 198 -8.70 5.80 -3.89
N ASN A 199 -9.93 5.30 -3.89
CA ASN A 199 -10.61 4.77 -5.07
C ASN A 199 -10.62 5.76 -6.23
N SER A 200 -10.83 7.04 -5.94
CA SER A 200 -10.79 8.14 -6.91
C SER A 200 -9.45 8.30 -7.63
N CYS A 201 -8.35 7.76 -7.10
CA CYS A 201 -7.02 7.74 -7.73
C CYS A 201 -6.60 6.36 -8.23
N MET A 202 -7.27 5.30 -7.80
CA MET A 202 -6.93 3.92 -8.15
C MET A 202 -7.78 3.36 -9.29
N ASN A 203 -8.95 3.94 -9.54
CA ASN A 203 -9.86 3.49 -10.58
C ASN A 203 -9.53 4.15 -11.93
N VAL A 204 -9.41 3.32 -12.98
CA VAL A 204 -9.18 3.75 -14.36
C VAL A 204 -10.08 2.94 -15.30
N PRO A 205 -10.65 3.56 -16.34
CA PRO A 205 -11.49 2.83 -17.29
C PRO A 205 -10.66 1.84 -18.11
N LEU A 206 -11.21 0.63 -18.31
CA LEU A 206 -10.72 -0.34 -19.28
C LEU A 206 -11.77 -0.52 -20.37
N ILE A 207 -11.39 -0.21 -21.61
CA ILE A 207 -12.22 -0.43 -22.80
C ILE A 207 -11.39 -1.25 -23.78
N ILE A 208 -11.91 -2.43 -24.15
CA ILE A 208 -11.33 -3.28 -25.20
C ILE A 208 -12.38 -3.36 -26.31
N GLY A 209 -12.04 -2.81 -27.48
CA GLY A 209 -12.89 -2.84 -28.68
C GLY A 209 -12.15 -3.46 -29.86
N GLY A 210 -12.89 -4.04 -30.80
CA GLY A 210 -12.33 -4.70 -31.97
C GLY A 210 -13.41 -5.35 -32.84
N SER A 211 -13.06 -6.45 -33.51
CA SER A 211 -13.95 -7.18 -34.41
C SER A 211 -15.15 -7.80 -33.68
N LEU A 212 -16.13 -8.27 -34.45
CA LEU A 212 -17.33 -8.97 -33.94
C LEU A 212 -17.02 -10.24 -33.14
N GLU A 213 -15.78 -10.76 -33.22
CA GLU A 213 -15.33 -11.93 -32.46
C GLU A 213 -15.02 -11.60 -30.99
N ILE A 214 -14.81 -10.32 -30.66
CA ILE A 214 -14.63 -9.91 -29.26
C ILE A 214 -16.01 -9.90 -28.58
N PRO A 215 -16.22 -10.69 -27.50
CA PRO A 215 -17.52 -10.77 -26.87
C PRO A 215 -17.88 -9.47 -26.16
N HIS A 216 -19.15 -9.09 -26.27
CA HIS A 216 -19.69 -7.97 -25.52
C HIS A 216 -19.87 -8.38 -24.05
N LYS A 217 -19.02 -7.86 -23.17
CA LYS A 217 -18.99 -8.22 -21.75
C LYS A 217 -18.72 -7.00 -20.88
N GLU A 218 -19.55 -6.83 -19.86
CA GLU A 218 -19.29 -5.83 -18.80
C GLU A 218 -18.34 -6.43 -17.75
N ILE A 219 -17.29 -5.68 -17.42
CA ILE A 219 -16.30 -6.06 -16.41
C ILE A 219 -16.45 -5.08 -15.24
N LEU A 220 -17.14 -5.52 -14.18
CA LEU A 220 -17.41 -4.67 -13.00
C LEU A 220 -16.14 -4.17 -12.31
N TYR A 221 -15.10 -5.00 -12.28
CA TYR A 221 -13.80 -4.68 -11.71
C TYR A 221 -12.72 -5.58 -12.30
N CYS A 222 -11.51 -5.05 -12.42
CA CYS A 222 -10.31 -5.81 -12.79
C CYS A 222 -9.07 -5.13 -12.22
N LYS A 223 -7.92 -5.79 -12.36
CA LYS A 223 -6.62 -5.19 -12.10
C LYS A 223 -5.96 -4.90 -13.43
N THR A 224 -5.10 -3.89 -13.48
CA THR A 224 -4.28 -3.60 -14.67
C THR A 224 -3.45 -4.81 -15.12
N THR A 225 -3.05 -5.68 -14.18
CA THR A 225 -2.33 -6.93 -14.49
C THR A 225 -3.17 -7.94 -15.28
N ASP A 226 -4.49 -7.82 -15.27
CA ASP A 226 -5.41 -8.70 -16.01
C ASP A 226 -5.51 -8.32 -17.51
N ILE A 227 -4.99 -7.14 -17.90
CA ILE A 227 -5.06 -6.65 -19.28
C ILE A 227 -4.22 -7.52 -20.23
N VAL A 228 -2.95 -7.75 -19.90
CA VAL A 228 -2.02 -8.52 -20.75
C VAL A 228 -2.53 -9.94 -21.06
N PRO A 229 -2.91 -10.77 -20.07
CA PRO A 229 -3.42 -12.12 -20.37
C PRO A 229 -4.73 -12.10 -21.17
N THR A 230 -5.58 -11.08 -20.98
CA THR A 230 -6.80 -10.90 -21.78
C THR A 230 -6.47 -10.60 -23.25
N LEU A 231 -5.54 -9.68 -23.51
CA LEU A 231 -5.13 -9.34 -24.88
C LEU A 231 -4.45 -10.51 -25.59
N LEU A 232 -3.58 -11.25 -24.90
CA LEU A 232 -2.94 -12.43 -25.47
C LEU A 232 -3.96 -13.53 -25.81
N HIS A 233 -4.97 -13.73 -24.95
CA HIS A 233 -6.05 -14.67 -25.22
C HIS A 233 -6.81 -14.33 -26.50
N LEU A 234 -7.17 -13.04 -26.69
CA LEU A 234 -7.82 -12.56 -27.91
C LEU A 234 -6.97 -12.76 -29.17
N MET A 235 -5.64 -12.81 -29.03
CA MET A 235 -4.70 -13.08 -30.13
C MET A 235 -4.43 -14.58 -30.33
N GLY A 236 -5.09 -15.48 -29.59
CA GLY A 236 -4.80 -16.92 -29.62
C GLY A 236 -3.44 -17.30 -29.01
N GLN A 237 -2.85 -16.41 -28.21
CA GLN A 237 -1.55 -16.62 -27.55
C GLN A 237 -1.71 -16.97 -26.08
N LYS A 238 -0.73 -17.70 -25.54
CA LYS A 238 -0.66 -18.02 -24.11
C LYS A 238 0.27 -17.03 -23.40
N PRO A 239 -0.12 -16.46 -22.24
CA PRO A 239 0.80 -15.68 -21.44
C PRO A 239 1.95 -16.55 -20.92
N HIS A 240 3.10 -15.92 -20.70
CA HIS A 240 4.20 -16.56 -19.97
C HIS A 240 3.74 -16.94 -18.55
N ASN A 241 4.27 -18.02 -17.98
CA ASN A 241 3.86 -18.53 -16.66
C ASN A 241 4.10 -17.56 -15.48
N SER A 242 4.92 -16.51 -15.69
CA SER A 242 5.18 -15.46 -14.71
C SER A 242 4.09 -14.38 -14.65
N VAL A 243 3.14 -14.37 -15.59
CA VAL A 243 2.01 -13.44 -15.59
C VAL A 243 1.00 -13.88 -14.53
N ILE A 244 0.69 -12.98 -13.59
CA ILE A 244 -0.19 -13.27 -12.43
C ILE A 244 -1.66 -12.85 -12.70
N GLY A 245 -1.90 -12.08 -13.76
CA GLY A 245 -3.25 -11.66 -14.14
C GLY A 245 -4.13 -12.79 -14.64
N LYS A 246 -5.45 -12.58 -14.60
CA LYS A 246 -6.43 -13.50 -15.21
C LYS A 246 -6.93 -12.97 -16.54
N ASN A 247 -7.30 -13.88 -17.44
CA ASN A 247 -8.12 -13.52 -18.59
C ASN A 247 -9.50 -13.06 -18.10
N LEU A 248 -9.95 -11.90 -18.58
CA LEU A 248 -11.24 -11.30 -18.21
C LEU A 248 -12.39 -11.77 -19.10
N ILE A 249 -12.10 -12.46 -20.20
CA ILE A 249 -13.06 -12.91 -21.22
C ILE A 249 -13.35 -14.38 -21.05
#